data_AF-A0A2C9M7S1-F1
#
_entry.id   AF-A0A2C9M7S1-F1
#
_cell.length_a   1.000
_cell.length_b   1.000
_cell.length_c   1.000
_cell.angle_alpha   90.00
_cell.angle_beta   90.00
_cell.angle_gamma   90.00
#
_symmetry.space_group_name_H-M   'P 1'
#
loop_
_entity.id
_entity.type
_entity.pdbx_description
1 polymer ?
#
loop_
_entity_poly.entity_id
_entity_poly.type
_entity_poly.pdbx_seq_one_letter_code
_entity_poly.pdbx_strand_id
1 'polypeptide(L)'
;MDPKKDFLTSVGTRRQTEVMFPNPHMPNVFMAVTIDLPDFNSTYDPIHPRHKKEIGTRLKIAAMSVAYQQSGIFQGPLPTGSSLTSAGLLVDYGSVWTIEVRVNDGFEMQCTTAGNWVATTIVAHTPTTVTLKSDVCSAGTKINGLRYAWSQSPCELYQCPVYETSLGLPAPPFVSYADFDSLGNPYFTFDKPTHV
;
A
#
# COMPACT_ATOMS: atom_id res chain seq x y z
N MET A 1 -0.92 26.82 16.49
CA MET A 1 -1.61 27.25 15.25
C MET A 1 -1.02 26.44 14.13
N ASP A 2 -1.70 25.37 13.72
CA ASP A 2 -1.23 24.42 12.72
C ASP A 2 -2.30 24.29 11.63
N PRO A 3 -2.02 24.72 10.39
CA PRO A 3 -2.88 24.43 9.26
C PRO A 3 -2.08 23.66 8.19
N LYS A 4 -1.83 22.36 8.39
CA LYS A 4 -1.43 21.43 7.32
C LYS A 4 -2.12 20.06 7.34
N LYS A 5 -3.28 19.97 7.99
CA LYS A 5 -4.28 18.93 7.67
C LYS A 5 -5.25 19.58 6.68
N ASP A 6 -5.18 19.24 5.39
CA ASP A 6 -6.29 19.32 4.41
C ASP A 6 -5.79 19.39 2.95
N PHE A 7 -5.08 18.34 2.49
CA PHE A 7 -4.96 18.11 1.04
C PHE A 7 -5.48 16.74 0.59
N LEU A 8 -5.82 15.84 1.51
CA LEU A 8 -6.33 14.50 1.20
C LEU A 8 -7.83 14.32 1.51
N THR A 9 -8.52 15.38 1.95
CA THR A 9 -9.93 15.33 2.39
C THR A 9 -10.94 15.84 1.34
N SER A 10 -10.51 16.43 0.21
CA SER A 10 -11.44 17.07 -0.75
C SER A 10 -11.52 16.45 -2.14
N VAL A 11 -10.90 15.30 -2.39
CA VAL A 11 -11.22 14.53 -3.61
C VAL A 11 -12.48 13.71 -3.33
N GLY A 12 -13.64 14.30 -3.58
CA GLY A 12 -14.94 13.63 -3.46
C GLY A 12 -14.93 12.31 -4.23
N THR A 13 -15.17 11.20 -3.53
CA THR A 13 -15.68 9.88 -3.98
C THR A 13 -15.44 9.39 -5.41
N ARG A 14 -14.41 9.86 -6.12
CA ARG A 14 -13.80 9.07 -7.17
C ARG A 14 -13.09 7.95 -6.46
N ARG A 15 -13.59 6.73 -6.67
CA ARG A 15 -12.97 5.53 -6.14
C ARG A 15 -11.49 5.58 -6.56
N GLN A 16 -10.58 5.36 -5.62
CA GLN A 16 -9.11 5.38 -5.80
C GLN A 16 -8.63 4.56 -7.03
N THR A 17 -9.49 3.66 -7.48
CA THR A 17 -9.51 2.87 -8.71
C THR A 17 -9.34 3.64 -10.01
N GLU A 18 -9.58 4.95 -10.03
CA GLU A 18 -9.43 5.79 -11.24
C GLU A 18 -8.04 6.43 -11.38
N VAL A 19 -7.23 6.41 -10.31
CA VAL A 19 -5.92 7.10 -10.27
C VAL A 19 -4.75 6.11 -10.17
N MET A 20 -5.04 4.84 -9.90
CA MET A 20 -4.05 3.76 -9.94
C MET A 20 -3.95 3.17 -11.36
N PHE A 21 -2.74 2.78 -11.75
CA PHE A 21 -2.46 2.16 -13.03
C PHE A 21 -1.82 0.79 -12.82
N PRO A 22 -2.12 -0.15 -13.71
CA PRO A 22 -3.03 -0.01 -14.86
C PRO A 22 -4.51 0.09 -14.44
N ASN A 23 -5.36 0.51 -15.36
CA ASN A 23 -6.80 0.38 -15.19
C ASN A 23 -7.49 0.20 -16.54
N PRO A 24 -8.70 -0.41 -16.59
CA PRO A 24 -9.42 -0.66 -17.84
C PRO A 24 -9.79 0.61 -18.64
N HIS A 25 -9.83 1.78 -17.99
CA HIS A 25 -10.18 3.05 -18.64
C HIS A 25 -8.99 3.70 -19.36
N MET A 26 -7.76 3.34 -18.99
CA MET A 26 -6.53 3.85 -19.57
C MET A 26 -5.56 2.70 -19.85
N PRO A 27 -5.84 1.90 -20.90
CA PRO A 27 -4.97 0.81 -21.29
C PRO A 27 -3.60 1.35 -21.72
N ASN A 28 -2.56 0.54 -21.53
CA ASN A 28 -1.17 0.87 -21.87
C ASN A 28 -0.56 2.05 -21.09
N VAL A 29 -1.13 2.40 -19.94
CA VAL A 29 -0.57 3.39 -19.01
C VAL A 29 -0.07 2.69 -17.75
N PHE A 30 1.08 3.13 -17.24
CA PHE A 30 1.74 2.57 -16.07
C PHE A 30 2.26 3.66 -15.14
N MET A 31 2.55 3.29 -13.90
CA MET A 31 3.16 4.16 -12.90
C MET A 31 4.34 3.48 -12.20
N ALA A 32 5.19 4.29 -11.58
CA ALA A 32 6.19 3.81 -10.63
C ALA A 32 5.79 4.26 -9.21
N VAL A 33 5.79 3.34 -8.27
CA VAL A 33 5.70 3.68 -6.84
C VAL A 33 7.01 4.31 -6.41
N THR A 34 6.97 5.44 -5.69
CA THR A 34 8.16 6.21 -5.27
C THR A 34 8.13 6.68 -3.82
N ILE A 35 7.20 6.15 -3.02
CA ILE A 35 6.98 6.59 -1.62
C ILE A 35 8.17 6.30 -0.69
N ASP A 36 9.04 5.38 -1.10
CA ASP A 36 10.27 4.95 -0.43
C ASP A 36 11.51 5.71 -0.89
N LEU A 37 11.34 6.74 -1.73
CA LEU A 37 12.43 7.60 -2.21
C LEU A 37 12.31 9.04 -1.67
N PRO A 38 12.06 9.25 -0.35
CA PRO A 38 12.11 10.58 0.21
C PRO A 38 13.52 11.17 0.11
N ASP A 39 13.61 12.49 0.24
CA ASP A 39 14.88 13.20 0.32
C ASP A 39 14.85 14.24 1.46
N PHE A 40 14.57 13.76 2.68
CA PHE A 40 14.40 14.61 3.86
C PHE A 40 15.65 15.42 4.22
N ASN A 41 16.84 14.93 3.84
CA ASN A 41 18.14 15.54 4.11
C ASN A 41 18.77 16.18 2.86
N SER A 42 17.95 16.62 1.89
CA SER A 42 18.44 17.32 0.70
C SER A 42 19.15 18.62 1.07
N THR A 43 20.34 18.85 0.50
CA THR A 43 21.05 20.14 0.58
C THR A 43 20.53 21.18 -0.44
N TYR A 44 19.59 20.79 -1.31
CA TYR A 44 19.08 21.57 -2.44
C TYR A 44 17.58 21.84 -2.34
N ASP A 45 17.07 22.06 -1.12
CA ASP A 45 15.65 22.16 -0.78
C ASP A 45 14.83 20.87 -1.00
N PRO A 46 13.70 20.68 -0.29
CA PRO A 46 12.88 19.47 -0.36
C PRO A 46 12.22 19.20 -1.73
N ILE A 47 12.16 20.21 -2.62
CA ILE A 47 11.51 20.12 -3.93
C ILE A 47 12.39 19.51 -5.03
N HIS A 48 13.67 19.25 -4.75
CA HIS A 48 14.61 18.66 -5.70
C HIS A 48 15.12 17.26 -5.28
N PRO A 49 14.25 16.23 -5.14
CA PRO A 49 14.67 14.89 -4.71
C PRO A 49 15.80 14.32 -5.55
N ARG A 50 16.87 13.81 -4.94
CA ARG A 50 18.06 13.31 -5.64
C ARG A 50 17.84 11.97 -6.35
N HIS A 51 16.88 11.16 -5.92
CA HIS A 51 16.64 9.78 -6.40
C HIS A 51 15.90 9.68 -7.74
N LYS A 52 16.11 10.64 -8.66
CA LYS A 52 15.46 10.67 -9.98
C LYS A 52 15.86 9.48 -10.87
N LYS A 53 17.07 8.95 -10.70
CA LYS A 53 17.57 7.82 -11.49
C LYS A 53 16.81 6.53 -11.15
N GLU A 54 16.49 6.33 -9.88
CA GLU A 54 15.74 5.19 -9.37
C GLU A 54 14.29 5.25 -9.85
N ILE A 55 13.66 6.43 -9.82
CA ILE A 55 12.34 6.67 -10.41
C ILE A 55 12.35 6.32 -11.91
N GLY A 56 13.32 6.82 -12.67
CA GLY A 56 13.47 6.52 -14.10
C GLY A 56 13.70 5.04 -14.38
N THR A 57 14.42 4.34 -13.52
CA THR A 57 14.65 2.88 -13.64
C THR A 57 13.35 2.11 -13.46
N ARG A 58 12.52 2.46 -12.47
CA ARG A 58 11.21 1.84 -12.24
C ARG A 58 10.28 2.07 -13.44
N LEU A 59 10.22 3.30 -13.95
CA LEU A 59 9.43 3.63 -15.15
C LEU A 59 9.92 2.87 -16.39
N LYS A 60 11.25 2.69 -16.55
CA LYS A 60 11.81 1.89 -17.64
C LYS A 60 11.30 0.45 -17.60
N ILE A 61 11.35 -0.20 -16.44
CA ILE A 61 10.91 -1.59 -16.27
C ILE A 61 9.42 -1.72 -16.62
N ALA A 62 8.59 -0.81 -16.12
CA ALA A 62 7.17 -0.77 -16.45
C ALA A 62 6.92 -0.55 -17.95
N ALA A 63 7.67 0.35 -18.60
CA ALA A 63 7.59 0.57 -20.04
C ALA A 63 7.97 -0.68 -20.84
N MET A 64 9.01 -1.42 -20.43
CA MET A 64 9.40 -2.67 -21.10
C MET A 64 8.28 -3.72 -21.03
N SER A 65 7.59 -3.82 -19.90
CA SER A 65 6.47 -4.74 -19.75
C SER A 65 5.26 -4.28 -20.58
N VAL A 66 4.81 -3.04 -20.39
CA VAL A 66 3.55 -2.57 -20.96
C VAL A 66 3.67 -2.23 -22.45
N ALA A 67 4.71 -1.51 -22.86
CA ALA A 67 4.85 -1.06 -24.25
C ALA A 67 5.58 -2.09 -25.14
N TYR A 68 6.52 -2.85 -24.57
CA TYR A 68 7.34 -3.82 -25.32
C TYR A 68 6.99 -5.28 -25.03
N GLN A 69 5.96 -5.54 -24.21
CA GLN A 69 5.45 -6.89 -23.91
C GLN A 69 6.52 -7.83 -23.35
N GLN A 70 7.52 -7.29 -22.64
CA GLN A 70 8.50 -8.11 -21.95
C GLN A 70 7.89 -8.70 -20.68
N SER A 71 7.93 -10.03 -20.56
CA SER A 71 7.45 -10.73 -19.37
C SER A 71 8.30 -10.42 -18.15
N GLY A 72 7.67 -10.25 -16.99
CA GLY A 72 8.35 -10.12 -15.71
C GLY A 72 7.57 -9.26 -14.72
N ILE A 73 8.09 -9.18 -13.50
CA ILE A 73 7.61 -8.24 -12.49
C ILE A 73 7.99 -6.82 -12.92
N PHE A 74 7.07 -5.87 -12.80
CA PHE A 74 7.34 -4.46 -13.09
C PHE A 74 6.68 -3.48 -12.11
N GLN A 75 5.99 -4.00 -11.10
CA GLN A 75 5.35 -3.23 -10.04
C GLN A 75 5.58 -3.92 -8.69
N GLY A 76 5.41 -3.16 -7.61
CA GLY A 76 5.47 -3.71 -6.26
C GLY A 76 4.28 -4.60 -5.93
N PRO A 77 4.35 -5.34 -4.81
CA PRO A 77 3.35 -6.32 -4.44
C PRO A 77 2.05 -5.64 -4.02
N LEU A 78 0.95 -6.17 -4.52
CA LEU A 78 -0.41 -5.73 -4.22
C LEU A 78 -1.15 -6.85 -3.49
N PRO A 79 -1.89 -6.54 -2.41
CA PRO A 79 -2.67 -7.54 -1.71
C PRO A 79 -3.84 -8.02 -2.56
N THR A 80 -4.18 -9.31 -2.44
CA THR A 80 -5.29 -9.96 -3.12
C THR A 80 -6.48 -10.18 -2.19
N GLY A 81 -6.25 -10.20 -0.87
CA GLY A 81 -7.31 -10.39 0.10
C GLY A 81 -6.82 -10.32 1.53
N SER A 82 -7.73 -10.59 2.47
CA SER A 82 -7.39 -10.69 3.88
C SER A 82 -8.41 -11.51 4.64
N SER A 83 -8.02 -11.98 5.81
CA SER A 83 -8.88 -12.74 6.71
C SER A 83 -8.44 -12.51 8.16
N LEU A 84 -9.40 -12.31 9.06
CA LEU A 84 -9.11 -12.31 10.49
C LEU A 84 -8.84 -13.73 10.97
N THR A 85 -7.75 -13.92 11.71
CA THR A 85 -7.34 -15.19 12.32
C THR A 85 -7.11 -15.01 13.82
N SER A 86 -6.84 -16.10 14.54
CA SER A 86 -6.45 -16.03 15.95
C SER A 86 -5.11 -15.32 16.19
N ALA A 87 -4.24 -15.24 15.17
CA ALA A 87 -2.94 -14.58 15.25
C ALA A 87 -2.98 -13.08 14.90
N GLY A 88 -4.06 -12.63 14.26
CA GLY A 88 -4.18 -11.26 13.75
C GLY A 88 -4.94 -11.20 12.43
N LEU A 89 -4.96 -10.00 11.84
CA LEU A 89 -5.49 -9.80 10.49
C LEU A 89 -4.43 -10.19 9.47
N LEU A 90 -4.64 -11.31 8.79
CA LEU A 90 -3.76 -11.77 7.72
C LEU A 90 -4.11 -11.01 6.43
N VAL A 91 -3.11 -10.38 5.82
CA VAL A 91 -3.20 -9.75 4.49
C VAL A 91 -2.40 -10.60 3.52
N ASP A 92 -3.06 -11.07 2.48
CA ASP A 92 -2.51 -11.97 1.47
C ASP A 92 -2.09 -11.16 0.24
N TYR A 93 -0.87 -11.38 -0.24
CA TYR A 93 -0.31 -10.81 -1.47
C TYR A 93 -0.34 -11.79 -2.65
N GLY A 94 -0.80 -13.01 -2.42
CA GLY A 94 -0.87 -14.06 -3.43
C GLY A 94 0.52 -14.57 -3.86
N SER A 95 0.54 -15.47 -4.83
CA SER A 95 1.76 -16.17 -5.26
C SER A 95 2.51 -15.49 -6.43
N VAL A 96 2.05 -14.31 -6.88
CA VAL A 96 2.72 -13.56 -7.95
C VAL A 96 4.08 -13.02 -7.47
N TRP A 97 4.17 -12.71 -6.18
CA TRP A 97 5.33 -12.09 -5.55
C TRP A 97 5.96 -13.03 -4.54
N THR A 98 7.25 -12.86 -4.30
CA THR A 98 7.85 -13.17 -2.99
C THR A 98 8.07 -11.84 -2.30
N ILE A 99 7.50 -11.66 -1.12
CA ILE A 99 7.58 -10.42 -0.36
C ILE A 99 8.67 -10.49 0.71
N GLU A 100 9.23 -9.32 1.02
CA GLU A 100 10.03 -9.07 2.21
C GLU A 100 9.39 -7.97 3.06
N VAL A 101 9.55 -8.08 4.38
CA VAL A 101 9.17 -7.04 5.34
C VAL A 101 10.45 -6.35 5.84
N ARG A 102 10.62 -5.06 5.54
CA ARG A 102 11.80 -4.29 5.96
C ARG A 102 11.59 -3.55 7.29
N VAL A 103 10.37 -3.07 7.52
CA VAL A 103 9.94 -2.46 8.78
C VAL A 103 8.54 -2.96 9.13
N ASN A 104 8.19 -2.94 10.41
CA ASN A 104 6.92 -3.50 10.89
C ASN A 104 5.77 -2.48 10.96
N ASP A 105 6.07 -1.18 10.87
CA ASP A 105 5.07 -0.11 10.98
C ASP A 105 4.46 0.22 9.61
N GLY A 106 3.51 1.16 9.53
CA GLY A 106 2.99 1.68 8.25
C GLY A 106 1.60 1.18 7.84
N PHE A 107 0.97 0.35 8.67
CA PHE A 107 -0.43 -0.03 8.54
C PHE A 107 -1.30 0.70 9.58
N GLU A 108 -2.53 1.01 9.20
CA GLU A 108 -3.52 1.58 10.11
C GLU A 108 -4.88 0.91 9.91
N MET A 109 -5.58 0.70 11.02
CA MET A 109 -6.93 0.13 11.07
C MET A 109 -7.93 1.22 11.45
N GLN A 110 -9.07 1.24 10.78
CA GLN A 110 -10.18 2.11 11.14
C GLN A 110 -11.09 1.41 12.14
N CYS A 111 -11.08 1.85 13.40
CA CYS A 111 -11.88 1.21 14.45
C CYS A 111 -13.35 1.66 14.44
N THR A 112 -13.70 2.82 13.89
CA THR A 112 -15.10 3.25 13.81
C THR A 112 -15.41 3.83 12.45
N THR A 113 -16.68 3.83 12.05
CA THR A 113 -17.12 4.49 10.82
C THR A 113 -16.77 5.98 10.78
N ALA A 114 -16.50 6.61 11.93
CA ALA A 114 -16.20 8.02 12.10
C ALA A 114 -14.72 8.43 11.85
N GLY A 115 -14.01 7.72 10.95
CA GLY A 115 -12.69 8.15 10.47
C GLY A 115 -11.51 8.06 11.46
N ASN A 116 -11.66 7.39 12.60
CA ASN A 116 -10.57 7.17 13.55
C ASN A 116 -9.64 6.04 13.08
N TRP A 117 -8.47 6.41 12.56
CA TRP A 117 -7.41 5.48 12.14
C TRP A 117 -6.41 5.28 13.27
N VAL A 118 -6.09 4.02 13.56
CA VAL A 118 -5.20 3.60 14.64
C VAL A 118 -4.05 2.80 14.02
N ALA A 119 -2.82 3.15 14.38
CA ALA A 119 -1.64 2.42 13.92
C ALA A 119 -1.68 0.95 14.36
N THR A 120 -1.26 0.07 13.46
CA THR A 120 -1.01 -1.34 13.73
C THR A 120 0.35 -1.74 13.16
N THR A 121 0.85 -2.89 13.59
CA THR A 121 2.17 -3.40 13.21
C THR A 121 2.07 -4.80 12.63
N ILE A 122 3.03 -5.12 11.76
CA ILE A 122 3.28 -6.49 11.29
C ILE A 122 3.90 -7.28 12.45
N VAL A 123 3.26 -8.40 12.82
CA VAL A 123 3.72 -9.29 13.90
C VAL A 123 4.30 -10.60 13.37
N ALA A 124 3.98 -10.97 12.13
CA ALA A 124 4.54 -12.12 11.43
C ALA A 124 4.40 -11.92 9.91
N HIS A 125 5.22 -12.61 9.12
CA HIS A 125 5.06 -12.65 7.67
C HIS A 125 5.55 -13.99 7.12
N THR A 126 5.11 -14.29 5.90
CA THR A 126 5.59 -15.37 5.04
C THR A 126 6.02 -14.76 3.70
N PRO A 127 6.54 -15.54 2.74
CA PRO A 127 6.83 -15.02 1.40
C PRO A 127 5.62 -14.45 0.65
N THR A 128 4.38 -14.68 1.10
CA THR A 128 3.17 -14.17 0.41
C THR A 128 2.17 -13.49 1.33
N THR A 129 2.42 -13.42 2.64
CA THR A 129 1.44 -12.87 3.59
C THR A 129 2.11 -12.03 4.67
N VAL A 130 1.39 -11.04 5.18
CA VAL A 130 1.72 -10.36 6.43
C VAL A 130 0.58 -10.54 7.42
N THR A 131 0.89 -10.70 8.70
CA THR A 131 -0.10 -10.74 9.79
C THR A 131 0.02 -9.46 10.59
N LEU A 132 -1.08 -8.70 10.67
CA LEU A 132 -1.18 -7.46 11.40
C LEU A 132 -1.80 -7.69 12.76
N LYS A 133 -1.30 -6.95 13.76
CA LYS A 133 -1.91 -6.91 15.10
C LYS A 133 -3.36 -6.38 15.02
N SER A 134 -4.34 -7.19 15.39
CA SER A 134 -5.77 -6.85 15.19
C SER A 134 -6.49 -6.33 16.45
N ASP A 135 -5.90 -6.45 17.63
CA ASP A 135 -6.41 -5.98 18.92
C ASP A 135 -6.10 -4.50 19.21
N VAL A 136 -5.92 -3.68 18.15
CA VAL A 136 -5.67 -2.23 18.26
C VAL A 136 -6.95 -1.42 18.48
N CYS A 137 -8.10 -2.01 18.19
CA CYS A 137 -9.41 -1.40 18.44
C CYS A 137 -9.92 -1.78 19.84
N SER A 138 -10.63 -0.86 20.49
CA SER A 138 -11.28 -1.11 21.79
C SER A 138 -12.21 -2.33 21.73
N ALA A 139 -12.33 -3.07 22.84
CA ALA A 139 -13.22 -4.22 22.92
C ALA A 139 -14.65 -3.89 22.44
N GLY A 140 -15.23 -4.79 21.64
CA GLY A 140 -16.56 -4.61 21.05
C GLY A 140 -16.60 -3.71 19.80
N THR A 141 -15.46 -3.18 19.37
CA THR A 141 -15.35 -2.31 18.20
C THR A 141 -14.88 -3.10 16.97
N LYS A 142 -15.59 -2.96 15.84
CA LYS A 142 -15.23 -3.64 14.58
C LYS A 142 -14.17 -2.87 13.80
N ILE A 143 -13.25 -3.58 13.15
CA ILE A 143 -12.35 -2.98 12.16
C ILE A 143 -13.15 -2.74 10.87
N ASN A 144 -13.32 -1.48 10.48
CA ASN A 144 -14.12 -1.07 9.32
C ASN A 144 -13.26 -0.70 8.10
N GLY A 145 -11.95 -0.56 8.28
CA GLY A 145 -11.04 -0.08 7.26
C GLY A 145 -9.61 -0.51 7.55
N LEU A 146 -8.85 -0.70 6.49
CA LEU A 146 -7.43 -1.01 6.50
C LEU A 146 -6.74 -0.10 5.49
N ARG A 147 -5.66 0.55 5.88
CA ARG A 147 -4.82 1.31 4.96
C ARG A 147 -3.34 1.06 5.20
N TYR A 148 -2.56 1.31 4.16
CA TYR A 148 -1.12 1.11 4.13
C TYR A 148 -0.44 2.35 3.55
N ALA A 149 0.66 2.78 4.18
CA ALA A 149 1.49 3.90 3.75
C ALA A 149 0.69 5.20 3.48
N TRP A 150 -0.31 5.48 4.32
CA TRP A 150 -1.31 6.55 4.10
C TRP A 150 -0.97 7.86 4.82
N SER A 151 0.30 8.25 4.80
CA SER A 151 0.78 9.53 5.31
C SER A 151 1.56 10.29 4.22
N GLN A 152 1.87 11.57 4.47
CA GLN A 152 2.65 12.38 3.51
C GLN A 152 4.05 11.82 3.24
N SER A 153 4.63 11.18 4.26
CA SER A 153 5.98 10.63 4.27
C SER A 153 5.92 9.28 5.00
N PRO A 154 5.47 8.21 4.33
CA PRO A 154 5.10 6.97 5.00
C PRO A 154 6.29 6.13 5.47
N CYS A 155 7.49 6.39 4.94
CA CYS A 155 8.68 5.63 5.28
C CYS A 155 9.97 6.42 4.99
N GLU A 156 11.07 5.95 5.58
CA GLU A 156 12.42 6.43 5.27
C GLU A 156 12.92 5.86 3.92
N LEU A 157 14.05 6.40 3.43
CA LEU A 157 14.68 5.98 2.19
C LEU A 157 14.91 4.46 2.14
N TYR A 158 14.26 3.78 1.20
CA TYR A 158 14.24 2.32 1.02
C TYR A 158 13.68 1.51 2.20
N GLN A 159 12.93 2.14 3.12
CA GLN A 159 12.45 1.53 4.36
C GLN A 159 10.91 1.50 4.46
N CYS A 160 10.20 1.44 3.33
CA CYS A 160 8.79 1.09 3.36
C CYS A 160 8.56 -0.36 3.87
N PRO A 161 7.37 -0.69 4.39
CA PRO A 161 7.21 -1.97 5.09
C PRO A 161 7.32 -3.18 4.17
N VAL A 162 6.65 -3.17 3.02
CA VAL A 162 6.53 -4.34 2.14
C VAL A 162 7.15 -4.08 0.77
N TYR A 163 8.00 -5.00 0.32
CA TYR A 163 8.62 -5.02 -1.00
C TYR A 163 8.50 -6.39 -1.65
N GLU A 164 8.55 -6.44 -2.98
CA GLU A 164 8.86 -7.68 -3.68
C GLU A 164 10.39 -7.87 -3.78
N THR A 165 10.84 -9.12 -3.76
CA THR A 165 12.27 -9.44 -3.61
C THR A 165 13.06 -9.54 -4.92
N SER A 166 12.40 -9.59 -6.09
CA SER A 166 13.08 -9.78 -7.38
C SER A 166 13.70 -8.49 -7.91
N LEU A 167 13.02 -7.35 -7.78
CA LEU A 167 13.49 -6.04 -8.26
C LEU A 167 13.55 -4.99 -7.14
N GLY A 168 13.13 -5.34 -5.91
CA GLY A 168 13.11 -4.42 -4.77
C GLY A 168 12.10 -3.29 -4.92
N LEU A 169 10.94 -3.55 -5.55
CA LEU A 169 9.87 -2.58 -5.76
C LEU A 169 8.93 -2.52 -4.53
N PRO A 170 8.65 -1.32 -4.00
CA PRO A 170 7.80 -1.15 -2.83
C PRO A 170 6.32 -1.38 -3.16
N ALA A 171 5.56 -1.92 -2.21
CA ALA A 171 4.11 -1.95 -2.29
C ALA A 171 3.56 -0.52 -2.41
N PRO A 172 2.53 -0.27 -3.25
CA PRO A 172 1.87 1.03 -3.32
C PRO A 172 0.97 1.27 -2.09
N PRO A 173 0.68 2.53 -1.73
CA PRO A 173 -0.33 2.86 -0.73
C PRO A 173 -1.71 2.36 -1.16
N PHE A 174 -2.51 1.92 -0.19
CA PHE A 174 -3.90 1.54 -0.42
C PHE A 174 -4.78 1.89 0.77
N VAL A 175 -6.09 1.99 0.53
CA VAL A 175 -7.13 1.91 1.55
C VAL A 175 -8.22 0.96 1.07
N SER A 176 -8.68 0.09 1.96
CA SER A 176 -9.81 -0.82 1.74
C SER A 176 -10.75 -0.76 2.94
N TYR A 177 -12.04 -0.99 2.68
CA TYR A 177 -13.09 -0.99 3.70
C TYR A 177 -13.62 -2.40 3.88
N ALA A 178 -13.95 -2.74 5.12
CA ALA A 178 -14.31 -4.10 5.49
C ALA A 178 -15.67 -4.49 4.91
N ASP A 179 -15.72 -5.66 4.30
CA ASP A 179 -16.91 -6.49 4.31
C ASP A 179 -16.84 -7.43 5.52
N PHE A 180 -17.96 -8.08 5.85
CA PHE A 180 -18.05 -8.95 7.02
C PHE A 180 -18.55 -10.34 6.62
N ASP A 181 -17.89 -11.38 7.13
CA ASP A 181 -18.33 -12.75 6.94
C ASP A 181 -19.59 -13.06 7.77
N SER A 182 -20.14 -14.27 7.64
CA SER A 182 -21.33 -14.69 8.39
C SER A 182 -21.13 -14.73 9.92
N LEU A 183 -19.87 -14.72 10.38
CA LEU A 183 -19.49 -14.68 11.80
C LEU A 183 -19.23 -13.23 12.27
N GLY A 184 -19.32 -12.26 11.37
CA GLY A 184 -19.06 -10.85 11.65
C GLY A 184 -17.59 -10.47 11.68
N ASN A 185 -16.68 -11.32 11.21
CA ASN A 185 -15.26 -11.00 11.09
C ASN A 185 -15.03 -10.11 9.86
N PRO A 186 -14.15 -9.10 9.97
CA PRO A 186 -13.80 -8.25 8.85
C PRO A 186 -12.92 -9.02 7.85
N TYR A 187 -13.21 -8.81 6.57
CA TYR A 187 -12.29 -9.13 5.48
C TYR A 187 -12.26 -7.96 4.49
N PHE A 188 -11.13 -7.82 3.81
CA PHE A 188 -10.86 -6.77 2.85
C PHE A 188 -10.54 -7.40 1.50
N THR A 189 -11.24 -6.93 0.47
CA THR A 189 -10.95 -7.22 -0.93
C THR A 189 -10.20 -6.04 -1.54
N PHE A 190 -9.46 -6.30 -2.62
CA PHE A 190 -8.66 -5.29 -3.31
C PHE A 190 -9.04 -5.18 -4.81
N ASP A 191 -10.14 -5.84 -5.18
CA ASP A 191 -10.54 -6.25 -6.55
C ASP A 191 -10.97 -5.11 -7.50
N LYS A 192 -10.67 -3.85 -7.23
CA LYS A 192 -10.97 -2.74 -8.14
C LYS A 192 -9.68 -2.08 -8.61
N PRO A 193 -9.52 -1.90 -9.93
CA PRO A 193 -8.33 -2.39 -10.62
C PRO A 193 -7.05 -2.01 -9.88
N THR A 194 -6.54 -3.00 -9.16
CA THR A 194 -5.19 -3.00 -8.60
C THR A 194 -4.45 -4.20 -9.20
N HIS A 195 -4.43 -4.34 -10.52
CA HIS A 195 -3.76 -5.49 -11.15
C HIS A 195 -3.05 -5.10 -12.45
N VAL A 196 -1.71 -5.13 -12.35
CA VAL A 196 -0.64 -5.36 -13.33
C VAL A 196 -0.76 -4.72 -14.70
#